data_AF-A0A931QA68-F1
#
_entry.id   AF-A0A931QA68-F1
#
_cell.length_a   1.000
_cell.length_b   1.000
_cell.length_c   1.000
_cell.angle_alpha   90.00
_cell.angle_beta   90.00
_cell.angle_gamma   90.00
#
_symmetry.space_group_name_H-M   'P 1'
#
loop_
_entity.id
_entity.type
_entity.pdbx_description
1 polymer ?
#
loop_
_entity_poly.entity_id
_entity_poly.type
_entity_poly.pdbx_seq_one_letter_code
_entity_poly.pdbx_strand_id
1 'polypeptide(L)'
;MAAGYRLAGDVLDHVCCRQMYGPDRLPAVWPATDHAVVIAVGRHDESAEDVYTALLDALDRDVPTDEREKPPCCDDEGLPPADEEIATSISEAIEHRTRERRRAR
;
A
#
# COMPACT_ATOMS: atom_id res chain seq x y z
N MET A 1 16.22 1.65 4.83
CA MET A 1 15.11 0.69 4.75
C MET A 1 14.32 0.95 3.47
N ALA A 2 13.98 -0.12 2.75
CA ALA A 2 13.52 -0.06 1.37
C ALA A 2 12.15 0.65 1.18
N ALA A 3 11.34 0.73 2.24
CA ALA A 3 10.23 1.67 2.39
C ALA A 3 10.20 2.25 3.81
N GLY A 4 9.40 3.29 4.07
CA GLY A 4 9.45 4.07 5.31
C GLY A 4 8.75 3.41 6.49
N TYR A 5 7.45 3.15 6.36
CA TYR A 5 6.58 2.57 7.40
C TYR A 5 5.61 1.55 6.81
N ARG A 6 5.04 0.66 7.64
CA ARG A 6 3.90 -0.20 7.30
C ARG A 6 2.59 0.53 7.59
N LEU A 7 1.56 0.23 6.82
CA LEU A 7 0.19 0.63 7.15
C LEU A 7 -0.32 -0.28 8.27
N ALA A 8 -1.05 0.23 9.27
CA ALA A 8 -1.52 -0.59 10.39
C ALA A 8 -2.87 -1.30 10.13
N GLY A 9 -3.02 -2.56 10.52
CA GLY A 9 -4.30 -3.31 10.47
C GLY A 9 -4.32 -4.41 9.40
N ASP A 10 -5.00 -5.53 9.69
CA ASP A 10 -5.07 -6.79 8.91
C ASP A 10 -4.15 -6.87 7.69
N VAL A 11 -4.70 -6.98 6.48
CA VAL A 11 -3.95 -7.12 5.22
C VAL A 11 -3.07 -5.91 4.88
N LEU A 12 -3.30 -4.77 5.54
CA LEU A 12 -2.55 -3.53 5.29
C LEU A 12 -1.16 -3.55 5.94
N ASP A 13 -0.92 -4.39 6.95
CA ASP A 13 0.40 -4.50 7.59
C ASP A 13 1.48 -5.08 6.67
N HIS A 14 1.09 -5.74 5.59
CA HIS A 14 1.96 -6.15 4.48
C HIS A 14 2.22 -5.03 3.46
N VAL A 15 1.53 -3.89 3.55
CA VAL A 15 1.76 -2.73 2.69
C VAL A 15 2.75 -1.78 3.35
N CYS A 16 3.94 -1.69 2.78
CA CYS A 16 4.89 -0.65 3.14
C CYS A 16 4.67 0.62 2.31
N CYS A 17 4.86 1.78 2.92
CA CYS A 17 4.75 3.06 2.27
C CYS A 17 6.04 3.87 2.38
N ARG A 18 6.40 4.52 1.27
CA ARG A 18 7.44 5.55 1.23
C ARG A 18 6.81 6.90 0.98
N GLN A 19 7.10 7.87 1.85
CA GLN A 19 6.85 9.28 1.54
C GLN A 19 7.87 9.75 0.50
N MET A 20 7.35 10.33 -0.58
CA MET A 20 8.12 10.93 -1.66
C MET A 20 8.11 12.46 -1.49
N TYR A 21 8.48 13.21 -2.52
CA TYR A 21 8.47 14.68 -2.44
C TYR A 21 7.06 15.21 -2.16
N GLY A 22 6.93 16.09 -1.16
CA GLY A 22 5.65 16.70 -0.79
C GLY A 22 4.59 15.67 -0.33
N PRO A 23 3.35 15.72 -0.87
CA PRO A 23 2.26 14.84 -0.46
C PRO A 23 2.34 13.45 -1.10
N ASP A 24 3.29 13.20 -2.01
CA ASP A 24 3.32 11.94 -2.75
C ASP A 24 3.66 10.75 -1.83
N ARG A 25 3.00 9.63 -2.08
CA ARG A 25 3.22 8.35 -1.43
C ARG A 25 3.42 7.27 -2.47
N LEU A 26 4.27 6.32 -2.11
CA LEU A 26 4.52 5.10 -2.86
C LEU A 26 4.25 3.91 -1.94
N PRO A 27 3.03 3.35 -1.98
CA PRO A 27 2.73 2.04 -1.39
C PRO A 27 3.36 0.90 -2.22
N ALA A 28 3.90 -0.07 -1.52
CA ALA A 28 4.51 -1.27 -2.08
C ALA A 28 4.28 -2.48 -1.18
N VAL A 29 4.23 -3.66 -1.81
CA VAL A 29 4.17 -4.97 -1.16
C VAL A 29 5.42 -5.77 -1.53
N TRP A 30 5.68 -6.84 -0.79
CA TRP A 30 6.90 -7.65 -0.94
C TRP A 30 6.52 -9.11 -1.12
N PRO A 31 6.52 -9.68 -2.33
CA PRO A 31 6.33 -11.13 -2.49
C PRO A 31 7.53 -11.95 -1.98
N ALA A 32 8.71 -11.34 -1.90
CA ALA A 32 9.92 -11.94 -1.34
C ALA A 32 10.76 -10.86 -0.63
N THR A 33 11.72 -11.25 0.21
CA THR A 33 12.54 -10.28 0.98
C THR A 33 13.43 -9.39 0.12
N ASP A 34 13.71 -9.79 -1.13
CA ASP A 34 14.54 -9.10 -2.10
C ASP A 34 13.74 -8.52 -3.29
N HIS A 35 12.41 -8.68 -3.29
CA HIS A 35 11.54 -8.23 -4.37
C HIS A 35 10.38 -7.38 -3.86
N ALA A 36 10.26 -6.16 -4.38
CA ALA A 36 9.17 -5.25 -4.07
C ALA A 36 8.31 -4.98 -5.31
N VAL A 37 7.00 -4.92 -5.12
CA VAL A 37 6.02 -4.53 -6.12
C VAL A 37 5.42 -3.19 -5.72
N VAL A 38 5.58 -2.18 -6.57
CA VAL A 38 4.93 -0.88 -6.39
C VAL A 38 3.49 -1.01 -6.88
N ILE A 39 2.54 -0.88 -5.97
CA ILE A 39 1.11 -1.03 -6.29
C ILE A 39 0.47 0.29 -6.69
N ALA A 40 0.97 1.42 -6.16
CA ALA A 40 0.47 2.74 -6.51
C ALA A 40 1.54 3.82 -6.35
N VAL A 41 1.36 4.94 -7.05
CA VAL A 41 2.04 6.21 -6.79
C VAL A 41 0.98 7.29 -6.90
N GLY A 42 0.83 8.09 -5.86
CA GLY A 42 -0.20 9.12 -5.83
C GLY A 42 -0.07 10.05 -4.63
N ARG A 43 -0.87 11.11 -4.62
CA ARG A 43 -0.89 12.09 -3.54
C ARG A 43 -1.63 11.54 -2.33
N HIS A 44 -1.13 11.88 -1.16
CA HIS A 44 -1.87 11.81 0.09
C HIS A 44 -2.25 13.24 0.49
N ASP A 45 -3.50 13.60 0.23
CA ASP A 45 -4.06 14.94 0.41
C ASP A 45 -5.53 14.94 0.86
N GLU A 46 -6.03 13.80 1.33
CA GLU A 46 -7.39 13.63 1.89
C GLU A 46 -8.52 13.90 0.87
N SER A 47 -8.19 13.97 -0.43
CA SER A 47 -9.17 14.05 -1.52
C SER A 47 -9.75 12.68 -1.87
N ALA A 48 -10.80 12.64 -2.70
CA ALA A 48 -11.30 11.37 -3.24
C ALA A 48 -10.30 10.65 -4.17
N GLU A 49 -9.26 11.35 -4.62
CA GLU A 49 -8.15 10.78 -5.41
C GLU A 49 -6.93 10.44 -4.54
N ASP A 50 -7.08 10.52 -3.21
CA ASP A 50 -6.05 10.13 -2.26
C ASP A 50 -5.62 8.68 -2.49
N VAL A 51 -4.29 8.49 -2.51
CA VAL A 51 -3.66 7.19 -2.76
C VAL A 51 -4.08 6.10 -1.77
N TYR A 52 -4.38 6.45 -0.52
CA TYR A 52 -4.88 5.47 0.45
C TYR A 52 -6.35 5.18 0.25
N THR A 53 -7.17 6.16 -0.11
CA THR A 53 -8.57 5.92 -0.47
C THR A 53 -8.64 4.96 -1.67
N ALA A 54 -7.84 5.20 -2.71
CA ALA A 54 -7.80 4.31 -3.87
C ALA A 54 -7.31 2.88 -3.55
N LEU A 55 -6.36 2.74 -2.62
CA LEU A 55 -5.89 1.45 -2.13
C LEU A 55 -6.98 0.71 -1.34
N LEU A 56 -7.63 1.39 -0.40
CA LEU A 56 -8.67 0.82 0.45
C LEU A 56 -9.90 0.41 -0.36
N ASP A 57 -10.31 1.24 -1.31
CA ASP A 57 -11.37 0.91 -2.28
C ASP A 57 -11.05 -0.36 -3.07
N ALA A 58 -9.80 -0.54 -3.51
CA ALA A 58 -9.39 -1.72 -4.27
C ALA A 58 -9.43 -3.00 -3.41
N LEU A 59 -9.17 -2.87 -2.10
CA LEU A 59 -9.18 -3.97 -1.14
C LEU A 59 -10.55 -4.20 -0.49
N ASP A 60 -11.58 -3.45 -0.89
CA ASP A 60 -12.92 -3.45 -0.30
C ASP A 60 -12.87 -3.25 1.23
N ARG A 61 -12.11 -2.24 1.67
CA ARG A 61 -11.92 -1.89 3.09
C ARG A 61 -12.35 -0.46 3.37
N ASP A 62 -12.93 -0.26 4.55
CA ASP A 62 -13.23 1.06 5.06
C ASP A 62 -11.97 1.81 5.51
N VAL A 63 -12.04 3.15 5.46
CA VAL A 63 -11.03 4.02 6.06
C VAL A 63 -11.12 3.89 7.59
N PRO A 64 -10.03 3.48 8.27
CA PRO A 64 -10.03 3.45 9.73
C PRO A 64 -10.22 4.86 10.30
N THR A 65 -11.11 5.00 11.29
CA THR A 65 -11.38 6.28 11.97
C THR A 65 -10.42 6.58 13.11
N ASP A 66 -9.69 5.56 13.59
CA ASP A 66 -8.78 5.67 14.72
C ASP A 66 -7.36 6.06 14.29
N GLU A 67 -6.62 6.69 15.22
CA GLU A 67 -5.22 7.03 15.00
C GLU A 67 -4.38 5.76 14.80
N ARG A 68 -3.70 5.67 13.64
CA ARG A 68 -2.89 4.51 13.27
C ARG A 68 -1.45 4.73 13.68
N GLU A 69 -0.90 3.74 14.37
CA GLU A 69 0.55 3.64 14.53
C GLU A 69 1.21 3.45 13.15
N LYS A 70 2.42 3.98 12.99
CA LYS A 70 3.22 3.85 11.76
C LYS A 70 4.46 3.01 12.07
N PRO A 71 4.30 1.69 12.24
CA PRO A 71 5.45 0.82 12.51
C PRO A 71 6.44 0.89 11.34
N PRO A 72 7.74 0.64 11.59
CA PRO A 72 8.75 0.64 10.53
C PRO A 72 8.41 -0.38 9.44
N CYS A 73 8.82 -0.10 8.19
CA CYS A 73 8.61 -1.06 7.11
C CYS A 73 9.34 -2.38 7.35
N CYS A 74 10.58 -2.32 7.83
CA CYS A 74 11.36 -3.52 8.09
C CYS A 74 11.33 -3.88 9.58
N ASP A 75 11.53 -5.16 9.88
CA ASP A 75 11.79 -5.63 11.24
C ASP A 75 13.21 -5.25 11.72
N ASP A 76 13.58 -5.74 12.91
CA ASP A 76 14.88 -5.46 13.53
C ASP A 76 16.06 -6.06 12.73
N GLU A 77 15.80 -7.07 11.88
CA GLU A 77 16.78 -7.67 10.97
C GLU A 77 16.86 -6.93 9.62
N GLY A 78 16.03 -5.91 9.42
CA GLY A 78 15.97 -5.13 8.20
C GLY A 78 15.18 -5.80 7.07
N LEU A 79 14.40 -6.84 7.37
CA LEU A 79 13.59 -7.57 6.41
C LEU A 79 12.18 -6.95 6.27
N PRO A 80 11.66 -6.82 5.05
CA PRO A 80 10.29 -6.37 4.81
C PRO A 80 9.27 -7.46 5.18
N PRO A 81 7.96 -7.12 5.29
CA PRO A 81 6.90 -8.09 5.55
C PRO A 81 6.62 -8.92 4.28
N ALA A 82 7.57 -9.76 3.90
CA ALA A 82 7.51 -10.55 2.68
C ALA A 82 6.46 -11.67 2.79
N ASP A 83 5.48 -11.67 1.88
CA ASP A 83 4.44 -12.68 1.77
C ASP A 83 3.94 -12.72 0.31
N GLU A 84 4.21 -13.83 -0.38
CA GLU A 84 3.88 -13.99 -1.80
C GLU A 84 2.37 -13.99 -2.06
N GLU A 85 1.58 -14.64 -1.20
CA GLU A 85 0.14 -14.77 -1.37
C GLU A 85 -0.55 -13.42 -1.18
N ILE A 86 -0.20 -12.72 -0.10
CA ILE A 86 -0.77 -11.40 0.22
C ILE A 86 -0.31 -10.36 -0.81
N ALA A 87 0.97 -10.36 -1.19
CA ALA A 87 1.47 -9.44 -2.21
C ALA A 87 0.77 -9.64 -3.56
N THR A 88 0.52 -10.89 -3.95
CA THR A 88 -0.21 -11.23 -5.18
C THR A 88 -1.65 -10.76 -5.08
N SER A 89 -2.35 -11.09 -4.00
CA SER A 89 -3.76 -10.71 -3.79
C SER A 89 -3.97 -9.19 -3.85
N ILE A 90 -3.12 -8.40 -3.17
CA ILE A 90 -3.19 -6.94 -3.19
C ILE A 90 -2.90 -6.40 -4.60
N SER A 91 -1.89 -6.94 -5.28
CA SER A 91 -1.52 -6.50 -6.63
C SER A 91 -2.64 -6.75 -7.64
N GLU A 92 -3.29 -7.92 -7.57
CA GLU A 92 -4.42 -8.28 -8.44
C GLU A 92 -5.65 -7.38 -8.17
N ALA A 93 -5.96 -7.10 -6.91
CA ALA A 93 -7.06 -6.21 -6.54
C ALA A 93 -6.86 -4.79 -7.12
N ILE A 94 -5.64 -4.25 -7.00
CA ILE A 94 -5.27 -2.95 -7.56
C ILE A 94 -5.32 -2.95 -9.09
N GLU A 95 -4.84 -4.01 -9.73
CA GLU A 95 -4.90 -4.14 -11.18
C GLU A 95 -6.36 -4.20 -11.67
N HIS A 96 -7.20 -4.98 -11.00
CA HIS A 96 -8.62 -5.09 -11.31
C HIS A 96 -9.30 -3.72 -11.27
N ARG A 97 -9.14 -3.01 -10.15
CA ARG A 97 -9.68 -1.65 -9.97
C ARG A 97 -9.19 -0.69 -11.06
N THR A 98 -7.91 -0.75 -11.40
CA THR A 98 -7.32 0.09 -12.45
C THR A 98 -7.95 -0.20 -13.82
N ARG A 99 -8.19 -1.48 -14.15
CA ARG A 99 -8.86 -1.89 -15.39
C ARG A 99 -10.30 -1.39 -15.43
N GLU A 100 -11.04 -1.46 -14.34
CA GLU A 100 -12.41 -0.94 -14.27
C GLU A 100 -12.46 0.57 -14.50
N ARG A 101 -11.60 1.35 -13.83
CA ARG A 101 -11.54 2.81 -14.03
C ARG A 101 -11.18 3.19 -15.47
N ARG A 102 -10.34 2.40 -16.14
CA ARG A 102 -10.00 2.60 -17.56
C ARG A 102 -11.17 2.32 -18.49
N ARG A 103 -12.04 1.37 -18.16
CA ARG A 103 -13.22 1.02 -18.97
C ARG A 103 -14.38 2.01 -18.82
N ALA A 104 -14.45 2.70 -17.68
CA ALA A 104 -15.47 3.70 -17.38
C ALA A 104 -15.16 5.11 -17.95
N ARG A 105 -14.01 5.29 -18.59
CA ARG A 105 -13.57 6.53 -19.24
C ARG A 105 -13.75 6.42 -20.75
#